data_AF-A0A352SBZ8-F1
#
_entry.id   AF-A0A352SBZ8-F1
#
_cell.length_a   1.000
_cell.length_b   1.000
_cell.length_c   1.000
_cell.angle_alpha   90.00
_cell.angle_beta   90.00
_cell.angle_gamma   90.00
#
_symmetry.space_group_name_H-M   'P 1'
#
loop_
_entity.id
_entity.type
_entity.pdbx_description
1 polymer ?
#
loop_
_entity_poly.entity_id
_entity_poly.type
_entity_poly.pdbx_seq_one_letter_code
_entity_poly.pdbx_strand_id
1 'polypeptide(L)' 'MLRISIHPHLQIRDDTARTPAPALDVSRLVALLGHIEATGNIAQSAEAVSLSYRYAWGILRDAE' A
#
# COMPACT_ATOMS: atom_id res chain seq x y z
N MET A 1 2.05 -31.99 -14.93
CA MET A 1 1.67 -31.94 -13.50
C MET A 1 1.23 -30.53 -13.16
N LEU A 2 0.13 -30.35 -12.43
CA LEU A 2 -0.37 -29.04 -12.03
C LEU A 2 0.26 -28.62 -10.69
N ARG A 3 0.78 -27.38 -10.61
CA ARG A 3 1.36 -26.81 -9.39
C ARG A 3 0.51 -25.62 -8.94
N ILE A 4 0.00 -25.68 -7.71
CA ILE A 4 -0.86 -24.67 -7.12
C ILE A 4 -0.10 -24.00 -5.98
N SER A 5 -0.16 -22.67 -5.89
CA SER A 5 0.47 -21.86 -4.84
C SER A 5 -0.58 -20.89 -4.26
N ILE A 6 -0.59 -20.69 -2.95
CA ILE A 6 -1.48 -19.75 -2.26
C ILE A 6 -0.62 -18.67 -1.61
N HIS A 7 -0.95 -17.40 -1.88
CA HIS A 7 -0.27 -16.25 -1.31
C HIS A 7 -1.27 -15.44 -0.46
N PRO A 8 -1.14 -15.44 0.88
CA PRO A 8 -2.02 -14.64 1.72
C PRO A 8 -1.77 -13.15 1.48
N HIS A 9 -2.84 -12.37 1.49
CA HIS A 9 -2.78 -10.93 1.31
C HIS A 9 -3.71 -10.23 2.31
N LEU A 10 -3.12 -9.37 3.15
CA LEU A 10 -3.84 -8.59 4.17
C LEU A 10 -4.32 -7.27 3.56
N GLN A 11 -5.57 -6.91 3.86
CA GLN A 11 -6.19 -5.68 3.37
C GLN A 11 -6.90 -4.93 4.49
N ILE A 12 -6.90 -3.60 4.39
CA ILE A 12 -7.72 -2.70 5.22
C ILE A 12 -8.89 -2.20 4.37
N ARG A 13 -10.09 -2.18 4.96
CA ARG A 13 -11.31 -1.70 4.33
C ARG A 13 -12.10 -0.87 5.33
N ASP A 14 -12.65 0.25 4.87
CA ASP A 14 -13.66 0.99 5.62
C ASP A 14 -15.05 0.45 5.27
N ASP A 15 -15.64 -0.30 6.19
CA ASP A 15 -16.98 -0.87 6.04
C ASP A 15 -18.10 0.11 6.43
N THR A 16 -17.76 1.29 6.97
CA THR A 16 -18.71 2.33 7.37
C THR A 16 -18.93 3.39 6.29
N ALA A 17 -18.04 3.47 5.30
CA ALA A 17 -18.13 4.41 4.20
C ALA A 17 -19.39 4.17 3.34
N ARG A 18 -20.17 5.24 3.11
CA ARG A 18 -21.35 5.21 2.24
C ARG A 18 -21.02 4.79 0.81
N THR A 19 -19.80 5.08 0.36
CA THR A 19 -19.25 4.65 -0.93
C THR A 19 -18.06 3.74 -0.66
N PRO A 20 -18.06 2.48 -1.12
CA PRO A 20 -16.96 1.57 -0.86
C PRO A 20 -15.70 2.03 -1.58
N ALA A 21 -14.65 2.32 -0.80
CA ALA A 21 -13.30 2.54 -1.30
C ALA A 21 -12.61 1.20 -1.63
N PRO A 22 -11.66 1.17 -2.56
CA PRO A 22 -10.85 -0.02 -2.79
C PRO A 22 -10.10 -0.42 -1.52
N ALA A 23 -10.00 -1.73 -1.29
CA ALA A 23 -9.27 -2.27 -0.14
C ALA A 23 -7.78 -1.91 -0.23
N LEU A 24 -7.22 -1.38 0.86
CA LEU A 24 -5.82 -0.99 0.93
C LEU A 24 -4.93 -2.21 1.19
N ASP A 25 -3.96 -2.44 0.30
CA ASP A 25 -2.92 -3.47 0.42
C ASP A 25 -1.94 -3.11 1.55
N VAL A 26 -1.97 -3.86 2.66
CA VAL A 26 -1.14 -3.57 3.84
C VAL A 26 0.35 -3.78 3.55
N SER A 27 0.71 -4.76 2.71
CA SER A 27 2.11 -5.02 2.37
C SER A 27 2.72 -3.82 1.65
N ARG A 28 1.96 -3.17 0.75
CA ARG A 28 2.40 -1.95 0.08
C ARG A 28 2.53 -0.77 1.04
N LEU A 29 1.56 -0.59 1.93
CA LEU A 29 1.59 0.48 2.94
C LEU A 29 2.82 0.35 3.84
N VAL A 30 3.05 -0.84 4.41
CA VAL A 30 4.17 -1.09 5.33
C VAL A 30 5.52 -0.90 4.63
N ALA A 31 5.66 -1.40 3.39
CA ALA A 31 6.88 -1.20 2.61
C ALA A 31 7.16 0.30 2.38
N LEU A 32 6.13 1.06 1.97
CA LEU A 32 6.26 2.50 1.76
C LEU A 32 6.64 3.24 3.04
N LEU A 33 5.95 2.96 4.16
CA LEU A 33 6.22 3.59 5.45
C LEU A 33 7.64 3.29 5.96
N GLY A 34 8.13 2.06 5.81
CA GLY A 34 9.51 1.71 6.19
C GLY A 34 10.56 2.49 5.40
N HIS A 35 10.34 2.72 4.10
CA HIS A 35 11.22 3.58 3.31
C HIS A 35 11.12 5.06 3.69
N ILE A 36 9.92 5.56 4.00
CA ILE A 36 9.72 6.93 4.47
C ILE A 36 10.42 7.15 5.81
N GLU A 37 10.30 6.20 6.74
CA GLU A 37 11.00 6.23 8.03
C GLU A 37 12.52 6.32 7.84
N ALA A 38 13.08 5.51 6.92
CA ALA A 38 14.52 5.47 6.67
C ALA A 38 15.06 6.71 5.94
N THR A 39 14.26 7.33 5.06
CA THR A 39 14.74 8.39 4.14
C THR A 39 14.21 9.78 4.45
N GLY A 40 13.09 9.88 5.18
CA GLY A 40 12.34 11.12 5.37
C GLY A 40 11.70 11.69 4.10
N ASN A 41 11.71 10.96 2.97
CA ASN A 41 11.30 11.48 1.67
C ASN A 41 10.30 10.55 0.96
N ILE A 42 9.07 11.03 0.76
CA ILE A 42 7.99 10.27 0.12
C ILE A 42 8.26 9.98 -1.36
N ALA A 43 8.82 10.93 -2.11
CA ALA A 43 9.09 10.76 -3.54
C ALA A 43 10.17 9.68 -3.76
N GLN A 44 11.26 9.77 -3.01
CA GLN A 44 12.32 8.75 -3.04
C GLN A 44 11.80 7.38 -2.57
N SER A 45 10.96 7.35 -1.54
CA SER A 45 10.39 6.11 -1.02
C SER A 45 9.45 5.44 -2.03
N ALA A 46 8.61 6.23 -2.71
CA ALA A 46 7.73 5.74 -3.76
C ALA A 46 8.52 5.08 -4.89
N GLU A 47 9.60 5.71 -5.34
CA GLU A 47 10.49 5.14 -6.35
C GLU A 47 11.12 3.82 -5.87
N ALA A 48 11.59 3.77 -4.61
CA ALA A 48 12.20 2.58 -4.03
C ALA A 48 11.26 1.37 -3.98
N VAL A 49 9.95 1.59 -3.84
CA VAL A 49 8.92 0.53 -3.89
C VAL A 49 8.21 0.41 -5.25
N SER A 50 8.79 0.99 -6.31
CA SER A 50 8.25 0.96 -7.68
C SER A 50 6.82 1.51 -7.83
N LEU A 51 6.50 2.55 -7.05
CA LEU A 51 5.24 3.28 -7.10
C LEU A 51 5.43 4.67 -7.69
N SER A 52 4.41 5.17 -8.38
CA SER A 52 4.38 6.60 -8.70
C SER A 52 4.12 7.42 -7.44
N TYR A 53 4.68 8.62 -7.37
CA TYR A 53 4.47 9.53 -6.24
C TYR A 53 2.99 9.78 -5.94
N ARG A 54 2.17 9.98 -6.98
CA ARG A 54 0.71 10.17 -6.85
C ARG A 54 0.05 8.96 -6.19
N TYR A 55 0.45 7.75 -6.57
CA TYR A 55 -0.12 6.53 -6.01
C TYR A 55 0.32 6.30 -4.57
N ALA A 56 1.60 6.55 -4.25
CA ALA A 56 2.11 6.51 -2.88
C ALA A 56 1.35 7.49 -1.96
N TRP A 57 1.09 8.72 -2.41
CA TRP A 57 0.24 9.66 -1.68
C TRP A 57 -1.20 9.18 -1.51
N GLY A 58 -1.77 8.51 -2.53
CA GLY A 58 -3.08 7.88 -2.42
C GLY A 58 -3.11 6.86 -1.28
N ILE A 59 -2.12 5.95 -1.23
CA ILE A 59 -1.99 4.96 -0.16
C ILE A 59 -1.92 5.61 1.22
N LEU A 60 -1.11 6.65 1.39
CA LEU A 60 -0.96 7.33 2.68
C LEU A 60 -2.26 8.01 3.11
N ARG A 61 -2.94 8.69 2.18
CA ARG A 61 -4.21 9.36 2.45
C ARG A 61 -5.33 8.36 2.75
N ASP A 62 -5.35 7.23 2.06
CA ASP A 62 -6.38 6.21 2.27
C ASP A 62 -6.14 5.40 3.57
N ALA A 63 -4.99 5.57 4.23
CA ALA A 63 -4.62 4.93 5.50
C ALA A 63 -4.83 5.82 6.75
N GLU A 64 -5.12 7.11 6.55
CA GLU A 64 -5.46 8.07 7.62
C GLU A 64 -6.91 7.90 8.10
#